data_AF-A0A2V6X1B6-F1
#
_entry.id   AF-A0A2V6X1B6-F1
#
_cell.length_a   1.000
_cell.length_b   1.000
_cell.length_c   1.000
_cell.angle_alpha   90.00
_cell.angle_beta   90.00
_cell.angle_gamma   90.00
#
_symmetry.space_group_name_H-M   'P 1'
#
loop_
_entity.id
_entity.type
_entity.pdbx_description
1 polymer ?
#
loop_
_entity_poly.entity_id
_entity_poly.type
_entity_poly.pdbx_seq_one_letter_code
_entity_poly.pdbx_strand_id
1 'polypeptide(L)'
;MTDAGLLVRWAHLTSGVILLGTYSVLALIPRRLSPTAERWEREALGLARVCVLVALAAGLGALALETARFEGRAGAVLDPQALGRALGATRFGTVWIVRQGLFLLLAAFALLAAPGRAAADRLALYLECALLSAGAVGAGAFAGHAAAVEPASLPAVATDALHILAVGVWIGGLAPLARLLRVASRPEGADARPFAVLTARRFSALALGAVAVIGTTGAWNAWVEIGDVAGLVGTRYGRLLVLKLALLVPIVALGAFNRRRLVPALGGEAEAVGRPAMRTLSATVGAETLLGLGILAIVAGLAVTPPGRHVPPTWPLPFRLSWAATASLPGGRSRVLLGALFVALGVAVALAGARRGRRHAALAIAAGSTLVAAVVALPPLVVDAYPTTYRRAPGPWAALSIAAGERLFARECAVCHDPHARDLAGDWMARYTEGDLFWWVSQGLPGARMPSFADRLAEESRWDVVDFIRASAAAGALRRLGPEVEPSGGRVLAPDFSFGVGPGVVQSLRDYRGRRVVLLVLFSLPESRPRIDQIARAYASLVAMGAEVIAVPLRPSPDILRRLGASPPVFFPVATESS
;
A
#
# COMPACT_ATOMS: atom_id res chain seq x y z
N MET A 1 -18.03 8.08 4.09
CA MET A 1 -17.47 9.31 3.47
C MET A 1 -18.60 9.99 2.74
N THR A 2 -18.86 11.26 3.02
CA THR A 2 -19.84 12.05 2.26
C THR A 2 -19.20 12.57 0.98
N ASP A 3 -19.97 12.70 -0.10
CA ASP A 3 -19.49 13.21 -1.39
C ASP A 3 -18.89 14.63 -1.26
N ALA A 4 -19.47 15.45 -0.37
CA ALA A 4 -18.96 16.78 -0.03
C ALA A 4 -17.52 16.75 0.52
N GLY A 5 -17.17 15.76 1.34
CA GLY A 5 -15.83 15.65 1.90
C GLY A 5 -14.78 15.25 0.87
N LEU A 6 -15.16 14.45 -0.12
CA LEU A 6 -14.29 14.13 -1.25
C LEU A 6 -14.07 15.35 -2.13
N LEU A 7 -15.13 16.11 -2.42
CA LEU A 7 -15.05 17.32 -3.24
C LEU A 7 -14.12 18.38 -2.63
N VAL A 8 -14.24 18.65 -1.32
CA VAL A 8 -13.38 19.62 -0.63
C VAL A 8 -11.90 19.21 -0.69
N ARG A 9 -11.61 17.92 -0.47
CA ARG A 9 -10.24 17.40 -0.54
C ARG A 9 -9.69 17.45 -1.97
N TRP A 10 -10.49 17.09 -2.95
CA TRP A 10 -10.13 17.18 -4.36
C TRP A 10 -9.87 18.63 -4.77
N ALA A 11 -10.72 19.57 -4.38
CA ALA A 11 -10.56 20.99 -4.69
C ALA A 11 -9.26 21.54 -4.09
N HIS A 12 -8.96 21.26 -2.82
CA HIS A 12 -7.74 21.70 -2.16
C HIS A 12 -6.48 21.07 -2.79
N LEU A 13 -6.49 19.78 -3.09
CA LEU A 13 -5.36 19.11 -3.74
C LEU A 13 -5.12 19.67 -5.15
N THR A 14 -6.20 19.77 -5.93
CA THR A 14 -6.16 20.18 -7.34
C THR A 14 -5.72 21.63 -7.48
N SER A 15 -6.24 22.53 -6.64
CA SER A 15 -5.84 23.94 -6.69
C SER A 15 -4.36 24.11 -6.35
N GLY A 16 -3.83 23.39 -5.35
CA GLY A 16 -2.40 23.39 -5.02
C GLY A 16 -1.52 22.88 -6.17
N VAL A 17 -1.93 21.76 -6.80
CA VAL A 17 -1.24 21.19 -7.97
C VAL A 17 -1.23 22.18 -9.14
N ILE A 18 -2.38 22.79 -9.46
CA ILE A 18 -2.49 23.77 -10.56
C ILE A 18 -1.65 25.02 -10.27
N LEU A 19 -1.59 25.51 -9.03
CA LEU A 19 -0.74 26.63 -8.63
C LEU A 19 0.73 26.34 -8.92
N LEU A 20 1.25 25.21 -8.40
CA LEU A 20 2.64 24.80 -8.60
C LEU A 20 2.98 24.68 -10.09
N GLY A 21 2.13 24.01 -10.87
CA GLY A 21 2.37 23.84 -12.30
C GLY A 21 2.23 25.14 -13.11
N THR A 22 1.30 26.02 -12.75
CA THR A 22 1.13 27.33 -13.39
C THR A 22 2.36 28.20 -13.20
N TYR A 23 2.84 28.36 -11.97
CA TYR A 23 4.06 29.13 -11.72
C TYR A 23 5.32 28.47 -12.29
N SER A 24 5.36 27.13 -12.34
CA SER A 24 6.44 26.40 -13.03
C SER A 24 6.46 26.74 -14.53
N VAL A 25 5.30 26.72 -15.21
CA VAL A 25 5.21 27.09 -16.63
C VAL A 25 5.56 28.57 -16.85
N LEU A 26 5.09 29.46 -15.98
CA LEU A 26 5.43 30.89 -16.03
C LEU A 26 6.93 31.13 -15.79
N ALA A 27 7.61 30.33 -14.98
CA ALA A 27 9.06 30.43 -14.77
C ALA A 27 9.88 29.94 -15.98
N LEU A 28 9.29 29.17 -16.91
CA LEU A 28 9.96 28.73 -18.14
C LEU A 28 10.02 29.80 -19.24
N ILE A 29 9.49 31.01 -18.98
CA ILE A 29 9.24 32.08 -19.95
C ILE A 29 10.53 32.83 -20.39
N PRO A 30 10.67 33.20 -21.68
CA PRO A 30 11.68 34.14 -22.18
C PRO A 30 11.42 35.61 -21.79
N ARG A 31 12.47 36.44 -21.81
CA ARG A 31 12.43 37.84 -21.32
C ARG A 31 11.53 38.82 -22.09
N ARG A 32 11.08 38.50 -23.31
CA ARG A 32 10.22 39.36 -24.13
C ARG A 32 8.98 38.58 -24.58
N LEU A 33 7.80 39.10 -24.24
CA LEU A 33 6.51 38.53 -24.60
C LEU A 33 5.90 39.31 -25.76
N SER A 34 5.24 38.60 -26.66
CA SER A 34 4.36 39.23 -27.65
C SER A 34 3.03 39.66 -26.99
N PRO A 35 2.26 40.59 -27.58
CA PRO A 35 0.98 41.04 -27.00
C PRO A 35 0.00 39.90 -26.69
N THR A 36 -0.03 38.86 -27.53
CA THR A 36 -0.84 37.67 -27.27
C THR A 36 -0.31 36.85 -26.09
N ALA A 37 1.02 36.71 -25.96
CA ALA A 37 1.62 36.00 -24.84
C ALA A 37 1.40 36.74 -23.50
N GLU A 38 1.40 38.07 -23.50
CA GLU A 38 1.04 38.87 -22.32
C GLU A 38 -0.43 38.70 -21.91
N ARG A 39 -1.35 38.62 -22.89
CA ARG A 39 -2.76 38.30 -22.60
C ARG A 39 -2.90 36.94 -21.94
N TRP A 40 -2.22 35.92 -22.49
CA TRP A 40 -2.20 34.59 -21.91
C TRP A 40 -1.57 34.56 -20.50
N GLU A 41 -0.49 35.29 -20.27
CA GLU A 41 0.15 35.42 -18.95
C GLU A 41 -0.84 35.98 -17.92
N ARG A 42 -1.61 37.02 -18.28
CA ARG A 42 -2.67 37.56 -17.42
C ARG A 42 -3.79 36.55 -17.13
N GLU A 43 -4.20 35.75 -18.12
CA GLU A 43 -5.17 34.68 -17.92
C GLU A 43 -4.64 33.58 -16.98
N ALA A 44 -3.38 33.17 -17.15
CA ALA A 44 -2.72 32.19 -16.29
C ALA A 44 -2.60 32.68 -14.84
N LEU A 45 -2.26 33.95 -14.63
CA LEU A 45 -2.27 34.58 -13.31
C LEU A 45 -3.70 34.71 -12.74
N GLY A 46 -4.70 34.97 -13.57
CA GLY A 46 -6.11 34.92 -13.18
C GLY A 46 -6.52 33.55 -12.66
N LEU A 47 -6.14 32.48 -13.37
CA LEU A 47 -6.34 31.10 -12.92
C LEU A 47 -5.64 30.83 -11.58
N ALA A 48 -4.38 31.28 -11.42
CA ALA A 48 -3.65 31.13 -10.16
C ALA A 48 -4.36 31.83 -8.99
N ARG A 49 -4.88 33.04 -9.19
CA ARG A 49 -5.66 33.75 -8.16
C ARG A 49 -6.93 32.99 -7.78
N VAL A 50 -7.67 32.46 -8.75
CA VAL A 50 -8.84 31.62 -8.45
C VAL A 50 -8.42 30.37 -7.68
N CYS A 51 -7.35 29.70 -8.10
CA CYS A 51 -6.87 28.50 -7.43
C CYS A 51 -6.41 28.75 -6.00
N VAL A 52 -5.72 29.86 -5.70
CA VAL A 52 -5.30 30.15 -4.32
C VAL A 52 -6.50 30.46 -3.42
N LEU A 53 -7.52 31.17 -3.92
CA LEU A 53 -8.75 31.39 -3.18
C LEU A 53 -9.50 30.08 -2.92
N VAL A 54 -9.58 29.20 -3.92
CA VAL A 54 -10.16 27.86 -3.78
C VAL A 54 -9.35 27.02 -2.79
N ALA A 55 -8.01 27.07 -2.81
CA ALA A 55 -7.16 26.37 -1.85
C ALA A 55 -7.43 26.84 -0.42
N LEU A 56 -7.55 28.15 -0.21
CA LEU A 56 -7.87 28.73 1.09
C LEU A 56 -9.24 28.29 1.60
N ALA A 57 -10.29 28.43 0.78
CA ALA A 57 -11.65 28.06 1.13
C ALA A 57 -11.81 26.54 1.35
N ALA A 58 -11.27 25.73 0.45
CA ALA A 58 -11.29 24.26 0.59
C ALA A 58 -10.43 23.79 1.77
N GLY A 59 -9.36 24.52 2.11
CA GLY A 59 -8.59 24.31 3.34
C GLY A 59 -9.43 24.49 4.59
N LEU A 60 -10.20 25.59 4.70
CA LEU A 60 -11.13 25.79 5.81
C LEU A 60 -12.18 24.67 5.89
N GLY A 61 -12.76 24.29 4.74
CA GLY A 61 -13.69 23.16 4.67
C GLY A 61 -13.05 21.84 5.12
N ALA A 62 -11.79 21.58 4.76
CA ALA A 62 -11.07 20.38 5.15
C ALA A 62 -10.82 20.33 6.66
N LEU A 63 -10.46 21.44 7.29
CA LEU A 63 -10.31 21.54 8.74
C LEU A 63 -11.64 21.25 9.45
N ALA A 64 -12.71 21.87 8.98
CA ALA A 64 -14.03 21.74 9.59
C ALA A 64 -14.56 20.31 9.51
N LEU A 65 -14.38 19.66 8.34
CA LEU A 65 -14.74 18.25 8.14
C LEU A 65 -13.89 17.28 8.95
N GLU A 66 -12.59 17.54 9.10
CA GLU A 66 -11.70 16.68 9.88
C GLU A 66 -11.98 16.81 11.37
N THR A 67 -12.29 18.01 11.85
CA THR A 67 -12.71 18.27 13.23
C THR A 67 -13.97 17.49 13.57
N ALA A 68 -14.96 17.48 12.68
CA ALA A 68 -16.17 16.67 12.86
C ALA A 68 -15.91 15.16 12.91
N ARG A 69 -14.90 14.68 12.18
CA ARG A 69 -14.49 13.26 12.23
C ARG A 69 -13.80 12.91 13.54
N PHE A 70 -12.89 13.75 14.02
CA PHE A 70 -12.21 13.53 15.29
C PHE A 70 -13.18 13.53 16.47
N GLU A 71 -14.20 14.38 16.44
CA GLU A 71 -15.20 14.49 17.51
C GLU A 71 -16.37 13.50 17.35
N GLY A 72 -16.45 12.78 16.23
CA GLY A 72 -17.53 11.81 15.97
C GLY A 72 -18.93 12.43 15.80
N ARG A 73 -19.05 13.76 15.67
CA ARG A 73 -20.34 14.48 15.58
C ARG A 73 -20.30 15.58 14.52
N ALA A 74 -21.36 15.71 13.73
CA ALA A 74 -21.46 16.71 12.68
C ALA A 74 -21.50 18.15 13.20
N GLY A 75 -22.02 18.39 14.41
CA GLY A 75 -22.08 19.73 15.01
C GLY A 75 -20.72 20.34 15.39
N ALA A 76 -19.63 19.56 15.38
CA ALA A 76 -18.30 20.04 15.76
C ALA A 76 -17.59 20.88 14.67
N VAL A 77 -18.17 20.98 13.46
CA VAL A 77 -17.58 21.68 12.30
C VAL A 77 -17.21 23.14 12.61
N LEU A 78 -17.98 23.81 13.48
CA LEU A 78 -17.78 25.22 13.87
C LEU A 78 -17.58 25.42 15.38
N ASP A 79 -17.37 24.33 16.14
CA ASP A 79 -17.16 24.41 17.58
C ASP A 79 -15.74 24.93 17.89
N PRO A 80 -15.59 26.10 18.54
CA PRO A 80 -14.28 26.71 18.79
C PRO A 80 -13.33 25.82 19.61
N GLN A 81 -13.85 25.05 20.56
CA GLN A 81 -13.02 24.17 21.38
C GLN A 81 -12.55 22.96 20.58
N ALA A 82 -13.44 22.38 19.77
CA ALA A 82 -13.10 21.27 18.88
C ALA A 82 -12.07 21.70 17.83
N LEU A 83 -12.24 22.87 17.21
CA LEU A 83 -11.29 23.46 16.27
C LEU A 83 -9.93 23.74 16.95
N GLY A 84 -9.95 24.28 18.17
CA GLY A 84 -8.73 24.50 18.96
C GLY A 84 -7.96 23.20 19.21
N ARG A 85 -8.65 22.12 19.60
CA ARG A 85 -8.04 20.79 19.76
C ARG A 85 -7.52 20.24 18.44
N ALA A 86 -8.32 20.30 17.37
CA ALA A 86 -7.91 19.81 16.06
C ALA A 86 -6.64 20.52 15.56
N LEU A 87 -6.52 21.84 15.77
CA LEU A 87 -5.35 22.62 15.37
C LEU A 87 -4.13 22.41 16.27
N GLY A 88 -4.32 22.41 17.60
CA GLY A 88 -3.22 22.43 18.57
C GLY A 88 -2.72 21.06 19.04
N ALA A 89 -3.58 20.02 18.99
CA ALA A 89 -3.28 18.71 19.55
C ALA A 89 -3.07 17.61 18.49
N THR A 90 -3.17 17.94 17.20
CA THR A 90 -3.05 16.94 16.12
C THR A 90 -1.99 17.32 15.12
N ARG A 91 -1.31 16.29 14.57
CA ARG A 91 -0.38 16.46 13.46
C ARG A 91 -1.05 17.08 12.23
N PHE A 92 -2.31 16.71 11.98
CA PHE A 92 -3.12 17.28 10.91
C PHE A 92 -3.24 18.80 11.07
N GLY A 93 -3.52 19.28 12.28
CA GLY A 93 -3.61 20.70 12.62
C GLY A 93 -2.32 21.47 12.30
N THR A 94 -1.17 20.97 12.76
CA THR A 94 0.14 21.59 12.44
C THR A 94 0.37 21.67 10.93
N VAL A 95 0.14 20.59 10.20
CA VAL A 95 0.30 20.56 8.74
C VAL A 95 -0.67 21.53 8.06
N TRP A 96 -1.91 21.59 8.53
CA TRP A 96 -2.91 22.52 8.01
C TRP A 96 -2.48 23.98 8.19
N ILE A 97 -2.00 24.36 9.38
CA ILE A 97 -1.53 25.73 9.68
C ILE A 97 -0.41 26.12 8.71
N VAL A 98 0.60 25.26 8.55
CA VAL A 98 1.72 25.51 7.63
C VAL A 98 1.21 25.68 6.20
N ARG A 99 0.38 24.77 5.71
CA ARG A 99 -0.13 24.81 4.33
C ARG A 99 -0.98 26.04 4.06
N GLN A 100 -1.90 26.39 4.95
CA GLN A 100 -2.74 27.57 4.79
C GLN A 100 -1.95 28.86 4.94
N GLY A 101 -0.96 28.91 5.84
CA GLY A 101 -0.03 30.04 5.95
C GLY A 101 0.74 30.27 4.65
N LEU A 102 1.24 29.20 4.02
CA LEU A 102 1.91 29.28 2.72
C LEU A 102 0.97 29.72 1.59
N PHE A 103 -0.28 29.22 1.56
CA PHE A 103 -1.28 29.69 0.59
C PHE A 103 -1.69 31.15 0.83
N LEU A 104 -1.77 31.62 2.07
CA LEU A 104 -2.03 33.02 2.40
C LEU A 104 -0.90 33.92 1.91
N LEU A 105 0.35 33.52 2.15
CA LEU A 105 1.52 34.25 1.66
C LEU A 105 1.54 34.27 0.13
N LEU A 106 1.27 33.14 -0.51
CA LEU A 106 1.13 33.04 -1.96
C LEU A 106 0.01 33.95 -2.49
N ALA A 107 -1.13 34.04 -1.81
CA ALA A 107 -2.23 34.93 -2.19
C ALA A 107 -1.79 36.40 -2.12
N ALA A 108 -1.02 36.79 -1.10
CA ALA A 108 -0.46 38.14 -1.01
C ALA A 108 0.42 38.45 -2.23
N PHE A 109 1.34 37.56 -2.60
CA PHE A 109 2.17 37.73 -3.80
C PHE A 109 1.34 37.76 -5.10
N ALA A 110 0.35 36.87 -5.25
CA ALA A 110 -0.45 36.73 -6.46
C ALA A 110 -1.43 37.90 -6.69
N LEU A 111 -1.93 38.51 -5.61
CA LEU A 111 -2.94 39.58 -5.65
C LEU A 111 -2.31 40.98 -5.61
N LEU A 112 -1.20 41.16 -4.90
CA LEU A 112 -0.52 42.46 -4.74
C LEU A 112 0.57 42.71 -5.79
N ALA A 113 0.78 41.77 -6.72
CA ALA A 113 1.75 41.94 -7.78
C ALA A 113 1.37 43.09 -8.74
N ALA A 114 2.12 44.19 -8.68
CA ALA A 114 1.99 45.32 -9.60
C ALA A 114 2.37 44.94 -11.06
N PRO A 115 1.65 45.48 -12.07
CA PRO A 115 2.07 45.42 -13.48
C PRO A 115 3.40 46.18 -13.70
N GLY A 116 4.10 45.88 -14.80
CA GLY A 116 5.25 46.69 -15.25
C GLY A 116 6.62 46.34 -14.66
N ARG A 117 6.77 45.18 -14.00
CA ARG A 117 8.07 44.73 -13.46
C ARG A 117 9.08 44.39 -14.56
N ALA A 118 10.35 44.64 -14.26
CA ALA A 118 11.47 44.16 -15.07
C ALA A 118 11.44 42.63 -15.20
N ALA A 119 12.04 42.10 -16.27
CA ALA A 119 11.98 40.66 -16.56
C ALA A 119 12.61 39.79 -15.44
N ALA A 120 13.65 40.29 -14.76
CA ALA A 120 14.29 39.58 -13.66
C ALA A 120 13.36 39.48 -12.43
N ASP A 121 12.76 40.59 -12.01
CA ASP A 121 11.83 40.63 -10.87
C ASP A 121 10.59 39.76 -11.12
N ARG A 122 10.15 39.70 -12.38
CA ARG A 122 9.02 38.84 -12.77
C ARG A 122 9.36 37.36 -12.63
N LEU A 123 10.55 36.96 -13.09
CA LEU A 123 11.03 35.58 -12.93
C LEU A 123 11.21 35.23 -11.44
N ALA A 124 11.79 36.13 -10.65
CA ALA A 124 11.94 35.94 -9.21
C ALA A 124 10.58 35.71 -8.53
N LEU A 125 9.58 36.54 -8.83
CA LEU A 125 8.22 36.38 -8.32
C LEU A 125 7.62 35.01 -8.69
N TYR A 126 7.81 34.54 -9.93
CA TYR A 126 7.29 33.23 -10.35
C TYR A 126 7.99 32.07 -9.67
N LEU A 127 9.31 32.16 -9.46
CA LEU A 127 10.07 31.17 -8.72
C LEU A 127 9.68 31.13 -7.24
N GLU A 128 9.48 32.29 -6.62
CA GLU A 128 8.98 32.40 -5.25
C GLU A 128 7.58 31.80 -5.11
N CYS A 129 6.66 32.15 -6.02
CA CYS A 129 5.31 31.59 -6.01
C CYS A 129 5.31 30.08 -6.27
N ALA A 130 6.20 29.58 -7.14
CA ALA A 130 6.39 28.14 -7.35
C ALA A 130 6.93 27.46 -6.09
N LEU A 131 7.89 28.07 -5.39
CA LEU A 131 8.45 27.55 -4.15
C LEU A 131 7.41 27.51 -3.01
N LEU A 132 6.61 28.56 -2.85
CA LEU A 132 5.51 28.59 -1.87
C LEU A 132 4.46 27.53 -2.18
N SER A 133 4.09 27.38 -3.46
CA SER A 133 3.17 26.33 -3.92
C SER A 133 3.73 24.94 -3.67
N ALA A 134 5.03 24.73 -3.93
CA ALA A 134 5.73 23.48 -3.66
C ALA A 134 5.75 23.17 -2.15
N GLY A 135 6.07 24.15 -1.31
CA GLY A 135 6.03 23.99 0.15
C GLY A 135 4.64 23.60 0.64
N ALA A 136 3.58 24.28 0.15
CA ALA A 136 2.20 24.00 0.56
C ALA A 136 1.69 22.63 0.08
N VAL A 137 2.08 22.19 -1.12
CA VAL A 137 1.71 20.87 -1.66
C VAL A 137 2.52 19.77 -0.98
N GLY A 138 3.85 19.93 -0.88
CA GLY A 138 4.76 18.96 -0.28
C GLY A 138 4.53 18.74 1.21
N ALA A 139 4.17 19.79 1.96
CA ALA A 139 3.81 19.67 3.38
C ALA A 139 2.61 18.73 3.61
N GLY A 140 1.76 18.50 2.60
CA GLY A 140 0.66 17.55 2.66
C GLY A 140 1.11 16.11 2.97
N ALA A 141 2.31 15.71 2.55
CA ALA A 141 2.85 14.38 2.80
C ALA A 141 3.01 14.04 4.30
N PHE A 142 3.16 15.06 5.16
CA PHE A 142 3.26 14.89 6.61
C PHE A 142 1.91 14.60 7.29
N ALA A 143 0.79 14.76 6.57
CA ALA A 143 -0.55 14.41 7.05
C ALA A 143 -1.08 13.11 6.42
N GLY A 144 -0.33 12.49 5.50
CA GLY A 144 -0.72 11.27 4.78
C GLY A 144 -0.26 9.98 5.44
N HIS A 145 -0.60 8.85 4.81
CA HIS A 145 -0.21 7.50 5.28
C HIS A 145 1.31 7.31 5.35
N ALA A 146 2.06 7.95 4.47
CA ALA A 146 3.52 7.98 4.49
C ALA A 146 4.09 8.41 5.86
N ALA A 147 3.39 9.31 6.54
CA ALA A 147 3.82 9.88 7.81
C ALA A 147 3.64 8.92 9.00
N ALA A 148 2.86 7.84 8.83
CA ALA A 148 2.60 6.79 9.82
C ALA A 148 3.43 5.50 9.57
N VAL A 149 4.33 5.51 8.58
CA VAL A 149 5.21 4.37 8.30
C VAL A 149 6.32 4.29 9.35
N GLU A 150 6.37 3.21 10.13
CA GLU A 150 7.43 2.97 11.11
C GLU A 150 8.33 1.78 10.70
N PRO A 151 9.66 1.83 10.95
CA PRO A 151 10.44 2.98 11.48
C PRO A 151 10.83 4.02 10.41
N ALA A 152 10.48 3.79 9.14
CA ALA A 152 10.96 4.56 7.98
C ALA A 152 10.07 5.76 7.59
N SER A 153 9.61 6.56 8.56
CA SER A 153 8.65 7.64 8.32
C SER A 153 9.22 8.77 7.45
N LEU A 154 10.48 9.18 7.69
CA LEU A 154 11.11 10.27 6.93
C LEU A 154 11.31 9.91 5.43
N PRO A 155 11.92 8.77 5.05
CA PRO A 155 12.02 8.37 3.65
C PRO A 155 10.66 8.22 2.95
N ALA A 156 9.64 7.69 3.65
CA ALA A 156 8.31 7.55 3.11
C ALA A 156 7.68 8.92 2.82
N VAL A 157 7.73 9.85 3.78
CA VAL A 157 7.23 11.22 3.62
C VAL A 157 7.98 11.96 2.51
N ALA A 158 9.31 11.84 2.43
CA ALA A 158 10.11 12.47 1.39
C ALA A 158 9.74 11.95 -0.01
N THR A 159 9.50 10.63 -0.12
CA THR A 159 9.09 9.99 -1.38
C THR A 159 7.70 10.45 -1.80
N ASP A 160 6.75 10.52 -0.86
CA ASP A 160 5.39 11.01 -1.13
C ASP A 160 5.38 12.50 -1.50
N ALA A 161 6.16 13.33 -0.79
CA ALA A 161 6.35 14.74 -1.13
C ALA A 161 6.95 14.90 -2.53
N LEU A 162 8.01 14.15 -2.86
CA LEU A 162 8.62 14.18 -4.19
C LEU A 162 7.64 13.73 -5.28
N HIS A 163 6.82 12.70 -5.00
CA HIS A 163 5.79 12.23 -5.91
C HIS A 163 4.78 13.34 -6.23
N ILE A 164 4.21 13.98 -5.19
CA ILE A 164 3.17 15.00 -5.41
C ILE A 164 3.74 16.31 -6.00
N LEU A 165 4.99 16.66 -5.70
CA LEU A 165 5.67 17.79 -6.33
C LEU A 165 5.88 17.56 -7.83
N ALA A 166 6.33 16.36 -8.21
CA ALA A 166 6.47 15.99 -9.62
C ALA A 166 5.11 15.97 -10.34
N VAL A 167 4.05 15.48 -9.69
CA VAL A 167 2.66 15.58 -10.19
C VAL A 167 2.25 17.04 -10.35
N GLY A 168 2.58 17.90 -9.38
CA GLY A 168 2.30 19.32 -9.40
C GLY A 168 2.90 20.04 -10.60
N VAL A 169 4.19 19.82 -10.85
CA VAL A 169 4.91 20.38 -11.99
C VAL A 169 4.37 19.86 -13.32
N TRP A 170 4.08 18.56 -13.41
CA TRP A 170 3.57 17.95 -14.64
C TRP A 170 2.08 18.24 -14.87
N ILE A 171 1.18 17.65 -14.09
CA ILE A 171 -0.27 17.77 -14.31
C ILE A 171 -0.73 19.23 -14.14
N GLY A 172 -0.21 19.95 -13.14
CA GLY A 172 -0.58 21.34 -12.90
C GLY A 172 -0.20 22.30 -14.02
N GLY A 173 0.85 21.98 -14.80
CA GLY A 173 1.32 22.81 -15.91
C GLY A 173 0.58 22.55 -17.23
N LEU A 174 -0.21 21.47 -17.33
CA LEU A 174 -0.90 21.12 -18.58
C LEU A 174 -1.97 22.13 -18.96
N ALA A 175 -2.78 22.60 -18.01
CA ALA A 175 -3.86 23.55 -18.27
C ALA A 175 -3.36 24.90 -18.87
N PRO A 176 -2.39 25.61 -18.25
CA PRO A 176 -1.87 26.84 -18.82
C PRO A 176 -1.17 26.60 -20.18
N LEU A 177 -0.47 25.46 -20.35
CA LEU A 177 0.15 25.10 -21.63
C LEU A 177 -0.89 24.83 -22.73
N ALA A 178 -1.93 24.05 -22.45
CA ALA A 178 -3.01 23.75 -23.40
C ALA A 178 -3.68 25.04 -23.88
N ARG A 179 -3.90 26.00 -22.95
CA ARG A 179 -4.44 27.31 -23.26
C ARG A 179 -3.50 28.13 -24.13
N LEU A 180 -2.20 28.16 -23.83
CA LEU A 180 -1.19 28.85 -24.64
C LEU A 180 -1.19 28.34 -26.08
N LEU A 181 -1.11 27.02 -26.24
CA LEU A 181 -1.13 26.36 -27.55
C LEU A 181 -2.42 26.66 -28.29
N ARG A 182 -3.56 26.68 -27.60
CA ARG A 182 -4.86 27.02 -28.20
C ARG A 182 -4.85 28.42 -28.78
N VAL A 183 -4.40 29.41 -28.02
CA VAL A 183 -4.33 30.81 -28.49
C VAL A 183 -3.37 30.94 -29.67
N ALA A 184 -2.16 30.38 -29.55
CA ALA A 184 -1.13 30.49 -30.58
C ALA A 184 -1.50 29.75 -31.90
N SER A 185 -2.40 28.77 -31.82
CA SER A 185 -2.90 28.02 -32.97
C SER A 185 -3.95 28.75 -33.81
N ARG A 186 -4.46 29.88 -33.33
CA ARG A 186 -5.42 30.74 -34.03
C ARG A 186 -4.69 31.78 -34.89
N PRO A 187 -5.33 32.29 -35.97
CA PRO A 187 -4.77 33.37 -36.78
C PRO A 187 -4.41 34.61 -35.94
N GLU A 188 -5.29 35.00 -35.01
CA GLU A 188 -5.16 36.22 -34.20
C GLU A 188 -4.06 36.11 -33.13
N GLY A 189 -3.55 34.90 -32.87
CA GLY A 189 -2.49 34.63 -31.89
C GLY A 189 -1.17 34.21 -32.51
N ALA A 190 -0.96 34.47 -33.81
CA ALA A 190 0.22 34.03 -34.55
C ALA A 190 1.54 34.56 -33.96
N ASP A 191 1.51 35.76 -33.39
CA ASP A 191 2.63 36.43 -32.71
C ASP A 191 3.13 35.67 -31.46
N ALA A 192 2.30 34.81 -30.84
CA ALA A 192 2.71 33.98 -29.71
C ALA A 192 3.29 32.61 -30.10
N ARG A 193 3.36 32.25 -31.40
CA ARG A 193 3.82 30.93 -31.82
C ARG A 193 5.25 30.61 -31.42
N PRO A 194 6.27 31.46 -31.65
CA PRO A 194 7.64 31.15 -31.24
C PRO A 194 7.75 30.88 -29.73
N PHE A 195 7.01 31.68 -28.96
CA PHE A 195 6.91 31.55 -27.51
C PHE A 195 6.23 30.23 -27.09
N ALA A 196 5.12 29.85 -27.74
CA ALA A 196 4.43 28.59 -27.49
C ALA A 196 5.30 27.36 -27.83
N VAL A 197 6.05 27.39 -28.93
CA VAL A 197 6.95 26.29 -29.32
C VAL A 197 8.07 26.10 -28.31
N LEU A 198 8.72 27.19 -27.88
CA LEU A 198 9.79 27.11 -26.88
C LEU A 198 9.27 26.60 -25.53
N THR A 199 8.12 27.12 -25.09
CA THR A 199 7.47 26.68 -23.85
C THR A 199 7.10 25.20 -23.91
N ALA A 200 6.51 24.73 -25.02
CA ALA A 200 6.17 23.33 -25.21
C ALA A 200 7.40 22.41 -25.19
N ARG A 201 8.52 22.82 -25.80
CA ARG A 201 9.78 22.04 -25.77
C ARG A 201 10.36 21.95 -24.36
N ARG A 202 10.45 23.06 -23.63
CA ARG A 202 10.97 23.10 -22.25
C ARG A 202 10.08 22.29 -21.31
N PHE A 203 8.77 22.48 -21.41
CA PHE A 203 7.80 21.74 -20.60
C PHE A 203 7.83 20.24 -20.92
N SER A 204 7.96 19.84 -22.19
CA SER A 204 8.08 18.42 -22.57
C SER A 204 9.33 17.74 -21.98
N ALA A 205 10.44 18.47 -21.83
CA ALA A 205 11.63 17.97 -21.14
C ALA A 205 11.40 17.83 -19.63
N LEU A 206 10.83 18.86 -18.99
CA LEU A 206 10.48 18.87 -17.58
C LEU A 206 9.48 17.75 -17.22
N ALA A 207 8.43 17.60 -18.02
CA ALA A 207 7.40 16.59 -17.86
C ALA A 207 7.97 15.16 -17.94
N LEU A 208 8.96 14.89 -18.79
CA LEU A 208 9.61 13.57 -18.81
C LEU A 208 10.35 13.28 -17.50
N GLY A 209 11.09 14.25 -16.98
CA GLY A 209 11.76 14.12 -15.68
C GLY A 209 10.74 13.87 -14.56
N ALA A 210 9.66 14.65 -14.53
CA ALA A 210 8.57 14.47 -13.58
C ALA A 210 7.90 13.09 -13.69
N VAL A 211 7.60 12.60 -14.90
CA VAL A 211 7.02 11.26 -15.12
C VAL A 211 7.96 10.16 -14.64
N ALA A 212 9.27 10.29 -14.86
CA ALA A 212 10.25 9.33 -14.35
C ALA A 212 10.25 9.28 -12.81
N VAL A 213 10.25 10.45 -12.16
CA VAL A 213 10.15 10.58 -10.70
C VAL A 213 8.84 9.99 -10.18
N ILE A 214 7.70 10.27 -10.83
CA ILE A 214 6.38 9.73 -10.46
C ILE A 214 6.38 8.20 -10.58
N GLY A 215 6.99 7.65 -11.62
CA GLY A 215 7.09 6.20 -11.82
C GLY A 215 7.87 5.50 -10.71
N THR A 216 9.04 6.03 -10.34
CA THR A 216 9.89 5.43 -9.30
C THR A 216 9.29 5.61 -7.91
N THR A 217 8.88 6.82 -7.55
CA THR A 217 8.27 7.13 -6.25
C THR A 217 6.90 6.45 -6.09
N GLY A 218 6.11 6.35 -7.17
CA GLY A 218 4.82 5.66 -7.17
C GLY A 218 4.94 4.15 -6.99
N ALA A 219 5.97 3.52 -7.58
CA ALA A 219 6.25 2.11 -7.36
C ALA A 219 6.67 1.84 -5.90
N TRP A 220 7.49 2.72 -5.32
CA TRP A 220 7.85 2.65 -3.90
C TRP A 220 6.63 2.80 -2.98
N ASN A 221 5.79 3.82 -3.20
CA ASN A 221 4.58 4.02 -2.39
C ASN A 221 3.63 2.82 -2.50
N ALA A 222 3.42 2.28 -3.70
CA ALA A 222 2.60 1.09 -3.90
C ALA A 222 3.15 -0.13 -3.13
N TRP A 223 4.48 -0.32 -3.13
CA TRP A 223 5.15 -1.37 -2.35
C TRP A 223 4.92 -1.19 -0.84
N VAL A 224 5.06 0.03 -0.34
CA VAL A 224 4.92 0.34 1.09
C VAL A 224 3.48 0.26 1.57
N GLU A 225 2.48 0.58 0.74
CA GLU A 225 1.09 0.77 1.19
C GLU A 225 0.17 -0.43 0.92
N ILE A 226 0.46 -1.26 -0.09
CA ILE A 226 -0.43 -2.35 -0.52
C ILE A 226 -0.06 -3.69 0.12
N GLY A 227 1.24 -3.95 0.29
CA GLY A 227 1.76 -5.22 0.81
C GLY A 227 1.87 -6.30 -0.27
N ASP A 228 0.75 -6.86 -0.74
CA ASP A 228 0.74 -7.99 -1.67
C ASP A 228 -0.36 -7.91 -2.75
N VAL A 229 -0.40 -8.91 -3.64
CA VAL A 229 -1.39 -8.98 -4.73
C VAL A 229 -2.82 -9.02 -4.19
N ALA A 230 -3.05 -9.68 -3.05
CA ALA A 230 -4.36 -9.72 -2.42
C ALA A 230 -4.77 -8.33 -1.91
N GLY A 231 -3.83 -7.57 -1.35
CA GLY A 231 -3.98 -6.16 -1.04
C GLY A 231 -4.37 -5.33 -2.27
N LEU A 232 -3.79 -5.60 -3.44
CA LEU A 232 -4.04 -4.86 -4.67
C LEU A 232 -5.45 -5.06 -5.23
N VAL A 233 -5.95 -6.30 -5.30
CA VAL A 233 -7.27 -6.59 -5.90
C VAL A 233 -8.41 -6.72 -4.88
N GLY A 234 -8.06 -7.11 -3.66
CA GLY A 234 -9.01 -7.44 -2.59
C GLY A 234 -9.34 -6.30 -1.64
N THR A 235 -8.65 -5.16 -1.73
CA THR A 235 -8.94 -3.97 -0.91
C THR A 235 -9.48 -2.82 -1.75
N ARG A 236 -10.25 -1.92 -1.10
CA ARG A 236 -10.72 -0.68 -1.75
C ARG A 236 -9.55 0.19 -2.19
N TYR A 237 -8.50 0.28 -1.37
CA TYR A 237 -7.28 1.03 -1.65
C TYR A 237 -6.63 0.54 -2.95
N GLY A 238 -6.40 -0.77 -3.04
CA GLY A 238 -5.79 -1.38 -4.21
C GLY A 238 -6.61 -1.18 -5.49
N ARG A 239 -7.94 -1.31 -5.42
CA ARG A 239 -8.83 -1.07 -6.58
C ARG A 239 -8.79 0.39 -7.06
N LEU A 240 -8.74 1.35 -6.15
CA LEU A 240 -8.55 2.77 -6.50
C LEU A 240 -7.18 2.99 -7.16
N LEU A 241 -6.12 2.33 -6.68
CA LEU A 241 -4.83 2.40 -7.35
C LEU A 241 -4.86 1.78 -8.75
N VAL A 242 -5.50 0.63 -8.94
CA VAL A 242 -5.69 0.02 -10.27
C VAL A 242 -6.41 0.99 -11.21
N LEU A 243 -7.45 1.67 -10.73
CA LEU A 243 -8.15 2.70 -11.50
C LEU A 243 -7.23 3.90 -11.83
N LYS A 244 -6.42 4.37 -10.86
CA LYS A 244 -5.41 5.42 -11.08
C LYS A 244 -4.41 5.02 -12.18
N LEU A 245 -3.92 3.78 -12.14
CA LEU A 245 -2.99 3.25 -13.15
C LEU A 245 -3.66 3.08 -14.51
N ALA A 246 -4.92 2.64 -14.55
CA ALA A 246 -5.70 2.53 -15.78
C ALA A 246 -5.89 3.89 -16.47
N LEU A 247 -6.10 4.97 -15.70
CA LEU A 247 -6.13 6.35 -16.23
C LEU A 247 -4.75 6.90 -16.60
N LEU A 248 -3.68 6.46 -15.93
CA LEU A 248 -2.32 6.90 -16.22
C LEU A 248 -1.83 6.38 -17.60
N VAL A 249 -2.20 5.16 -17.97
CA VAL A 249 -1.82 4.54 -19.26
C VAL A 249 -2.15 5.43 -20.47
N PRO A 250 -3.40 5.90 -20.69
CA PRO A 250 -3.71 6.76 -21.82
C PRO A 250 -3.03 8.13 -21.73
N ILE A 251 -2.83 8.71 -20.53
CA ILE A 251 -2.10 9.97 -20.37
C ILE A 251 -0.64 9.82 -20.85
N VAL A 252 0.05 8.75 -20.43
CA VAL A 252 1.43 8.48 -20.86
C VAL A 252 1.49 8.19 -22.36
N ALA A 253 0.51 7.49 -22.92
CA ALA A 253 0.42 7.24 -24.36
C ALA A 253 0.24 8.54 -25.15
N LEU A 254 -0.66 9.44 -24.71
CA LEU A 254 -0.83 10.78 -25.29
C LEU A 254 0.44 11.62 -25.15
N GLY A 255 1.08 11.62 -23.98
CA GLY A 255 2.33 12.34 -23.75
C GLY A 255 3.47 11.84 -24.64
N ALA A 256 3.57 10.53 -24.84
CA ALA A 256 4.54 9.92 -25.75
C ALA A 256 4.25 10.28 -27.22
N PHE A 257 2.98 10.26 -27.63
CA PHE A 257 2.55 10.70 -28.95
C PHE A 257 2.88 12.19 -29.18
N ASN A 258 2.53 13.04 -28.22
CA ASN A 258 2.80 14.46 -28.22
C ASN A 258 4.30 14.74 -28.37
N ARG A 259 5.14 14.11 -27.54
CA ARG A 259 6.60 14.28 -27.56
C ARG A 259 7.25 13.77 -28.86
N ARG A 260 6.81 12.64 -29.39
CA ARG A 260 7.45 11.99 -30.56
C ARG A 260 6.94 12.50 -31.90
N ARG A 261 5.71 12.99 -31.97
CA ARG A 261 5.06 13.39 -33.22
C ARG A 261 4.75 14.88 -33.27
N LEU A 262 4.02 15.39 -32.28
CA LEU A 262 3.47 16.75 -32.36
C LEU A 262 4.49 17.83 -32.02
N VAL A 263 5.27 17.67 -30.95
CA VAL A 263 6.29 18.65 -30.52
C VAL A 263 7.37 18.87 -31.59
N PRO A 264 7.92 17.83 -32.26
CA PRO A 264 8.83 18.01 -33.39
C PRO A 264 8.16 18.72 -34.58
N ALA A 265 6.89 18.40 -34.88
CA ALA A 265 6.12 19.00 -35.96
C ALA A 265 5.72 20.47 -35.73
N LEU A 266 6.05 21.05 -34.57
CA LEU A 266 5.90 22.48 -34.32
C LEU A 266 6.99 23.33 -35.01
N GLY A 267 8.10 22.73 -35.46
CA GLY A 267 9.19 23.43 -36.14
C GLY A 267 9.10 23.32 -37.67
N GLY A 268 9.23 24.45 -38.37
CA GLY A 268 9.31 24.55 -39.83
C GLY A 268 9.30 26.03 -40.27
N GLU A 269 9.80 26.32 -41.48
CA GLU A 269 10.10 27.69 -41.92
C GLU A 269 8.92 28.48 -42.53
N ALA A 270 7.76 27.85 -42.79
CA ALA A 270 6.63 28.56 -43.40
C ALA A 270 5.57 29.04 -42.39
N GLU A 271 4.94 30.19 -42.69
CA GLU A 271 3.97 30.93 -41.85
C GLU A 271 2.70 30.14 -41.43
N ALA A 272 2.44 29.00 -42.08
CA ALA A 272 1.35 28.07 -41.79
C ALA A 272 1.80 26.72 -41.23
N VAL A 273 3.08 26.38 -41.34
CA VAL A 273 3.62 25.10 -40.89
C VAL A 273 3.55 25.03 -39.37
N GLY A 274 2.96 23.95 -38.86
CA GLY A 274 2.80 23.70 -37.43
C GLY A 274 1.45 24.12 -36.82
N ARG A 275 0.58 24.90 -37.49
CA ARG A 275 -0.75 25.27 -36.92
C ARG A 275 -1.64 24.06 -36.65
N PRO A 276 -1.83 23.10 -37.59
CA PRO A 276 -2.64 21.92 -37.32
C PRO A 276 -2.04 21.07 -36.19
N ALA A 277 -0.71 20.90 -36.18
CA ALA A 277 -0.01 20.18 -35.11
C ALA A 277 -0.20 20.86 -33.74
N MET A 278 -0.18 22.18 -33.68
CA MET A 278 -0.41 22.96 -32.45
C MET A 278 -1.85 22.88 -31.96
N ARG A 279 -2.85 22.86 -32.86
CA ARG A 279 -4.26 22.63 -32.51
C ARG A 279 -4.46 21.24 -31.93
N THR A 280 -3.94 20.22 -32.61
CA THR A 280 -4.00 18.84 -32.13
C THR A 280 -3.28 18.70 -30.79
N LEU A 281 -2.11 19.33 -30.62
CA LEU A 281 -1.37 19.31 -29.36
C LEU A 281 -2.15 20.00 -28.23
N SER A 282 -2.81 21.13 -28.51
CA SER A 282 -3.68 21.78 -27.52
C SER A 282 -4.83 20.86 -27.09
N ALA A 283 -5.45 20.14 -28.04
CA ALA A 283 -6.53 19.20 -27.74
C ALA A 283 -6.05 17.98 -26.94
N THR A 284 -4.92 17.37 -27.30
CA THR A 284 -4.37 16.21 -26.59
C THR A 284 -3.88 16.58 -25.19
N VAL A 285 -3.19 17.72 -25.02
CA VAL A 285 -2.80 18.23 -23.68
C VAL A 285 -4.04 18.61 -22.87
N GLY A 286 -5.11 19.10 -23.50
CA GLY A 286 -6.40 19.30 -22.86
C GLY A 286 -7.02 17.99 -22.36
N ALA A 287 -6.97 16.92 -23.16
CA ALA A 287 -7.42 15.59 -22.75
C ALA A 287 -6.56 15.02 -21.60
N GLU A 288 -5.22 15.18 -21.67
CA GLU A 288 -4.32 14.82 -20.56
C GLU A 288 -4.66 15.58 -19.28
N THR A 289 -5.03 16.86 -19.39
CA THR A 289 -5.47 17.68 -18.24
C THR A 289 -6.72 17.07 -17.60
N LEU A 290 -7.75 16.74 -18.37
CA LEU A 290 -9.00 16.15 -17.85
C LEU A 290 -8.77 14.80 -17.19
N LEU A 291 -7.98 13.93 -17.81
CA LEU A 291 -7.59 12.64 -17.23
C LEU A 291 -6.77 12.82 -15.95
N GLY A 292 -5.86 13.79 -15.93
CA GLY A 292 -5.08 14.16 -14.75
C GLY A 292 -5.94 14.66 -13.59
N LEU A 293 -6.97 15.48 -13.86
CA LEU A 293 -7.96 15.89 -12.86
C LEU A 293 -8.74 14.69 -12.29
N GLY A 294 -9.07 13.71 -13.13
CA GLY A 294 -9.66 12.44 -12.71
C GLY A 294 -8.73 11.62 -11.81
N ILE A 295 -7.43 11.56 -12.13
CA ILE A 295 -6.42 10.96 -11.26
C ILE A 295 -6.37 11.66 -9.90
N LEU A 296 -6.40 13.00 -9.86
CA LEU A 296 -6.41 13.76 -8.59
C LEU A 296 -7.68 13.48 -7.76
N ALA A 297 -8.82 13.21 -8.40
CA ALA A 297 -10.05 12.81 -7.69
C ALA A 297 -9.90 11.43 -7.04
N ILE A 298 -9.28 10.47 -7.73
CA ILE A 298 -8.95 9.16 -7.17
C ILE A 298 -7.96 9.31 -6.00
N VAL A 299 -6.94 10.16 -6.15
CA VAL A 299 -5.95 10.44 -5.09
C VAL A 299 -6.60 11.06 -3.86
N ALA A 300 -7.56 11.98 -4.02
CA ALA A 300 -8.32 12.54 -2.91
C ALA A 300 -9.12 11.45 -2.14
N GLY A 301 -9.61 10.42 -2.84
CA GLY A 301 -10.24 9.25 -2.23
C GLY A 301 -9.26 8.29 -1.57
N LEU A 302 -8.07 8.07 -2.17
CA LEU A 302 -6.99 7.27 -1.59
C LEU A 302 -6.51 7.85 -0.27
N ALA A 303 -6.38 9.18 -0.17
CA ALA A 303 -5.89 9.88 1.03
C ALA A 303 -6.75 9.68 2.30
N VAL A 304 -7.95 9.11 2.19
CA VAL A 304 -8.85 8.79 3.30
C VAL A 304 -9.24 7.31 3.34
N THR A 305 -8.72 6.50 2.43
CA THR A 305 -8.95 5.07 2.39
C THR A 305 -7.78 4.39 3.10
N PRO A 306 -8.00 3.57 4.14
CA PRO A 306 -6.90 2.88 4.81
C PRO A 306 -6.04 2.09 3.81
N PRO A 307 -4.70 2.13 3.91
CA PRO A 307 -3.83 1.45 2.96
C PRO A 307 -4.08 -0.07 2.95
N GLY A 308 -3.90 -0.69 1.79
CA GLY A 308 -4.23 -2.10 1.56
C GLY A 308 -3.56 -3.04 2.56
N ARG A 309 -2.34 -2.75 3.00
CA ARG A 309 -1.60 -3.56 3.97
C ARG A 309 -2.23 -3.61 5.37
N HIS A 310 -3.09 -2.64 5.71
CA HIS A 310 -3.72 -2.54 7.03
C HIS A 310 -5.14 -3.10 7.04
N VAL A 311 -5.66 -3.52 5.88
CA VAL A 311 -7.03 -4.01 5.74
C VAL A 311 -7.00 -5.44 5.24
N PRO A 312 -7.67 -6.39 5.93
CA PRO A 312 -7.81 -7.74 5.43
C PRO A 312 -8.46 -7.75 4.03
N PRO A 313 -7.78 -8.29 2.99
CA PRO A 313 -8.32 -8.30 1.64
C PRO A 313 -9.49 -9.27 1.52
N THR A 314 -10.47 -8.91 0.69
CA THR A 314 -11.54 -9.83 0.26
C THR A 314 -11.25 -10.28 -1.17
N TRP A 315 -10.82 -11.52 -1.33
CA TRP A 315 -10.34 -12.03 -2.62
C TRP A 315 -11.49 -12.19 -3.63
N PRO A 316 -11.39 -11.59 -4.83
CA PRO A 316 -12.51 -11.56 -5.77
C PRO A 316 -12.55 -12.73 -6.76
N LEU A 317 -11.49 -13.55 -6.85
CA LEU A 317 -11.38 -14.62 -7.86
C LEU A 317 -11.63 -15.99 -7.22
N PRO A 318 -12.21 -16.97 -7.93
CA PRO A 318 -12.43 -18.31 -7.38
C PRO A 318 -11.14 -19.16 -7.32
N PHE A 319 -10.00 -18.59 -7.75
CA PHE A 319 -8.72 -19.27 -7.77
C PHE A 319 -7.58 -18.36 -7.32
N ARG A 320 -6.45 -18.96 -6.96
CA ARG A 320 -5.17 -18.27 -6.73
C ARG A 320 -4.02 -19.08 -7.31
N LEU A 321 -2.89 -18.41 -7.51
CA LEU A 321 -1.64 -19.06 -7.89
C LEU A 321 -0.81 -19.33 -6.64
N SER A 322 -0.37 -20.58 -6.46
CA SER A 322 0.39 -21.03 -5.29
C SER A 322 1.59 -21.86 -5.71
N TRP A 323 2.80 -21.34 -5.49
CA TRP A 323 4.01 -22.13 -5.67
C TRP A 323 4.08 -23.30 -4.69
N ALA A 324 3.64 -23.10 -3.45
CA ALA A 324 3.63 -24.16 -2.43
C ALA A 324 2.76 -25.36 -2.84
N ALA A 325 1.65 -25.11 -3.54
CA ALA A 325 0.77 -26.18 -4.02
C ALA A 325 1.46 -27.11 -5.03
N THR A 326 2.44 -26.63 -5.79
CA THR A 326 3.18 -27.45 -6.76
C THR A 326 3.93 -28.62 -6.11
N ALA A 327 4.34 -28.48 -4.85
CA ALA A 327 5.09 -29.50 -4.12
C ALA A 327 4.23 -30.74 -3.79
N SER A 328 2.93 -30.53 -3.71
CA SER A 328 1.97 -31.56 -3.34
C SER A 328 1.45 -32.38 -4.53
N LEU A 329 1.84 -32.02 -5.76
CA LEU A 329 1.46 -32.70 -6.99
C LEU A 329 2.69 -33.40 -7.60
N PRO A 330 2.58 -34.67 -8.04
CA PRO A 330 3.68 -35.36 -8.71
C PRO A 330 4.19 -34.57 -9.93
N GLY A 331 5.46 -34.19 -9.93
CA GLY A 331 6.07 -33.39 -11.01
C GLY A 331 5.52 -31.97 -11.18
N GLY A 332 4.78 -31.43 -10.21
CA GLY A 332 4.17 -30.09 -10.28
C GLY A 332 5.22 -28.99 -10.54
N ARG A 333 6.32 -28.99 -9.78
CA ARG A 333 7.43 -28.04 -9.97
C ARG A 333 8.06 -28.16 -11.36
N SER A 334 8.28 -29.39 -11.84
CA SER A 334 8.89 -29.65 -13.15
C SER A 334 8.01 -29.13 -14.29
N ARG A 335 6.69 -29.28 -14.18
CA ARG A 335 5.73 -28.71 -15.15
C ARG A 335 5.79 -27.19 -15.20
N VAL A 336 5.90 -26.51 -14.05
CA VAL A 336 6.06 -25.04 -14.03
C VAL A 336 7.36 -24.60 -14.69
N LEU A 337 8.47 -25.29 -14.40
CA LEU A 337 9.77 -25.00 -15.02
C LEU A 337 9.75 -25.22 -16.54
N LEU A 338 9.10 -26.28 -17.02
CA LEU A 338 8.91 -26.52 -18.46
C LEU A 338 8.12 -25.39 -19.12
N GLY A 339 7.04 -24.92 -18.50
CA GLY A 339 6.31 -23.76 -19.02
C GLY A 339 7.17 -22.49 -19.06
N ALA A 340 7.99 -22.24 -18.03
CA ALA A 340 8.92 -21.11 -18.03
C ALA A 340 9.92 -21.17 -19.19
N LEU A 341 10.41 -22.36 -19.53
CA LEU A 341 11.27 -22.57 -20.71
C LEU A 341 10.54 -22.26 -22.02
N PHE A 342 9.28 -22.67 -22.18
CA PHE A 342 8.48 -22.33 -23.35
C PHE A 342 8.27 -20.82 -23.50
N VAL A 343 8.04 -20.08 -22.39
CA VAL A 343 7.95 -18.61 -22.41
C VAL A 343 9.28 -17.99 -22.84
N ALA A 344 10.40 -18.42 -22.25
CA ALA A 344 11.72 -17.89 -22.59
C ALA A 344 12.06 -18.12 -24.07
N LEU A 345 11.75 -19.31 -24.59
CA LEU A 345 11.91 -19.65 -26.01
C LEU A 345 11.02 -18.76 -26.90
N GLY A 346 9.76 -18.57 -26.53
CA GLY A 346 8.84 -17.67 -27.24
C GLY A 346 9.34 -16.23 -27.32
N VAL A 347 9.84 -15.69 -26.21
CA VAL A 347 10.45 -14.35 -26.16
C VAL A 347 11.70 -14.26 -27.03
N ALA A 348 12.58 -15.26 -26.97
CA ALA A 348 13.79 -15.31 -27.79
C ALA A 348 13.45 -15.32 -29.29
N VAL A 349 12.46 -16.10 -29.70
CA VAL A 349 11.96 -16.15 -31.09
C VAL A 349 11.36 -14.81 -31.52
N ALA A 350 10.56 -14.16 -30.66
CA ALA A 350 9.99 -12.84 -30.94
C ALA A 350 11.08 -11.79 -31.18
N LEU A 351 12.10 -11.75 -30.32
CA LEU A 351 13.23 -10.81 -30.44
C LEU A 351 14.07 -11.09 -31.70
N ALA A 352 14.36 -12.35 -31.99
CA ALA A 352 15.10 -12.74 -33.19
C ALA A 352 14.32 -12.43 -34.48
N GLY A 353 13.01 -12.65 -34.48
CA GLY A 353 12.14 -12.35 -35.61
C GLY A 353 11.96 -10.86 -35.85
N ALA A 354 11.89 -10.06 -34.78
CA ALA A 354 11.87 -8.60 -34.87
C ALA A 354 13.16 -8.05 -35.53
N ARG A 355 14.33 -8.62 -35.19
CA ARG A 355 15.62 -8.24 -35.80
C ARG A 355 15.74 -8.64 -37.27
N ARG A 356 15.06 -9.72 -37.70
CA ARG A 356 15.11 -10.25 -39.07
C ARG A 356 13.95 -9.80 -39.98
N GLY A 357 13.13 -8.85 -39.54
CA GLY A 357 11.99 -8.33 -40.33
C GLY A 357 10.78 -9.29 -40.45
N ARG A 358 10.82 -10.48 -39.84
CA ARG A 358 9.73 -11.50 -39.86
C ARG A 358 8.80 -11.39 -38.65
N ARG A 359 8.35 -10.18 -38.35
CA ARG A 359 7.63 -9.85 -37.10
C ARG A 359 6.35 -10.66 -36.89
N HIS A 360 5.53 -10.88 -37.92
CA HIS A 360 4.23 -11.54 -37.78
C HIS A 360 4.35 -13.04 -37.46
N ALA A 361 5.22 -13.77 -38.17
CA ALA A 361 5.47 -15.19 -37.90
C ALA A 361 6.10 -15.42 -36.53
N ALA A 362 7.03 -14.55 -36.12
CA ALA A 362 7.66 -14.63 -34.81
C ALA A 362 6.69 -14.33 -33.67
N LEU A 363 5.75 -13.39 -33.86
CA LEU A 363 4.67 -13.12 -32.90
C LEU A 363 3.70 -14.32 -32.79
N ALA A 364 3.35 -14.96 -33.90
CA ALA A 364 2.49 -16.15 -33.88
C ALA A 364 3.15 -17.31 -33.12
N ILE A 365 4.44 -17.57 -33.34
CA ILE A 365 5.20 -18.60 -32.61
C ILE A 365 5.29 -18.24 -31.12
N ALA A 366 5.60 -16.98 -30.79
CA ALA A 366 5.65 -16.53 -29.40
C ALA A 366 4.30 -16.70 -28.69
N ALA A 367 3.20 -16.39 -29.37
CA ALA A 367 1.84 -16.60 -28.85
C ALA A 367 1.55 -18.10 -28.63
N GLY A 368 1.90 -18.96 -29.61
CA GLY A 368 1.77 -20.42 -29.49
C GLY A 368 2.58 -21.00 -28.32
N SER A 369 3.85 -20.61 -28.19
CA SER A 369 4.69 -21.04 -27.07
C SER A 369 4.16 -20.56 -25.72
N THR A 370 3.59 -19.35 -25.67
CA THR A 370 2.95 -18.82 -24.45
C THR A 370 1.70 -19.61 -24.08
N LEU A 371 0.89 -20.00 -25.06
CA LEU A 371 -0.29 -20.85 -24.85
C LEU A 371 0.11 -22.23 -24.31
N VAL A 372 1.12 -22.86 -24.92
CA VAL A 372 1.66 -24.15 -24.45
C VAL A 372 2.21 -24.02 -23.03
N ALA A 373 2.98 -22.96 -22.76
CA ALA A 373 3.47 -22.67 -21.42
C ALA A 373 2.35 -22.55 -20.39
N ALA A 374 1.27 -21.83 -20.75
CA ALA A 374 0.11 -21.67 -19.88
C ALA A 374 -0.57 -23.00 -19.58
N VAL A 375 -0.79 -23.85 -20.59
CA VAL A 375 -1.40 -25.18 -20.43
C VAL A 375 -0.56 -26.10 -19.54
N VAL A 376 0.78 -26.05 -19.66
CA VAL A 376 1.68 -26.93 -18.88
C VAL A 376 1.90 -26.40 -17.46
N ALA A 377 2.12 -25.09 -17.28
CA ALA A 377 2.54 -24.53 -16.00
C ALA A 377 1.38 -24.08 -15.09
N LEU A 378 0.23 -23.66 -15.63
CA LEU A 378 -0.86 -23.14 -14.78
C LEU A 378 -1.56 -24.20 -13.94
N PRO A 379 -1.93 -25.40 -14.45
CA PRO A 379 -2.69 -26.37 -13.66
C PRO A 379 -2.07 -26.71 -12.29
N PRO A 380 -0.75 -26.94 -12.14
CA PRO A 380 -0.17 -27.20 -10.81
C PRO A 380 -0.03 -25.97 -9.91
N LEU A 381 -0.24 -24.75 -10.44
CA LEU A 381 -0.21 -23.49 -9.68
C LEU A 381 -1.60 -23.06 -9.22
N VAL A 382 -2.63 -23.40 -9.98
CA VAL A 382 -4.01 -22.98 -9.73
C VAL A 382 -4.59 -23.80 -8.57
N VAL A 383 -4.98 -23.10 -7.52
CA VAL A 383 -5.68 -23.67 -6.35
C VAL A 383 -6.98 -22.89 -6.18
N ASP A 384 -8.03 -23.56 -5.73
CA ASP A 384 -9.27 -22.90 -5.34
C ASP A 384 -8.99 -21.83 -4.28
N ALA A 385 -9.69 -20.71 -4.43
CA ALA A 385 -9.59 -19.58 -3.53
C ALA A 385 -10.98 -19.06 -3.20
N TYR A 386 -11.07 -18.47 -2.02
CA TYR A 386 -12.29 -18.01 -1.39
C TYR A 386 -12.13 -16.55 -0.97
N PRO A 387 -13.23 -15.82 -0.74
CA PRO A 387 -13.18 -14.43 -0.29
C PRO A 387 -12.29 -14.20 0.94
N THR A 388 -12.15 -15.21 1.80
CA THR A 388 -11.35 -15.15 3.03
C THR A 388 -9.94 -15.73 2.90
N THR A 389 -9.50 -16.28 1.76
CA THR A 389 -8.18 -16.91 1.57
C THR A 389 -7.02 -16.12 2.15
N TYR A 390 -6.99 -14.80 1.91
CA TYR A 390 -5.90 -13.94 2.35
C TYR A 390 -6.18 -13.22 3.68
N ARG A 391 -7.28 -13.57 4.36
CA ARG A 391 -7.52 -13.15 5.75
C ARG A 391 -6.66 -13.98 6.70
N ARG A 392 -6.31 -13.34 7.80
CA ARG A 392 -5.55 -13.94 8.90
C ARG A 392 -6.35 -13.84 10.19
N ALA A 393 -6.06 -14.73 11.14
CA ALA A 393 -6.68 -14.67 12.46
C ALA A 393 -6.44 -13.31 13.12
N PRO A 394 -7.46 -12.67 13.72
CA PRO A 394 -7.34 -11.39 14.41
C PRO A 394 -6.66 -11.60 15.78
N GLY A 395 -5.37 -11.94 15.80
CA GLY A 395 -4.64 -12.17 17.03
C GLY A 395 -3.29 -12.84 16.82
N PRO A 396 -2.45 -12.92 17.87
CA PRO A 396 -1.25 -13.73 17.84
C PRO A 396 -1.62 -15.22 17.79
N TRP A 397 -0.78 -16.02 17.13
CA TRP A 397 -0.81 -17.48 17.22
C TRP A 397 -0.56 -17.92 18.67
N ALA A 398 -1.65 -18.11 19.44
CA ALA A 398 -1.61 -18.22 20.90
C ALA A 398 -2.18 -19.55 21.41
N ALA A 399 -1.59 -20.06 22.49
CA ALA A 399 -2.02 -21.31 23.13
C ALA A 399 -3.46 -21.22 23.66
N LEU A 400 -3.91 -20.04 24.10
CA LEU A 400 -5.28 -19.83 24.55
C LEU A 400 -6.31 -19.97 23.42
N SER A 401 -6.03 -19.41 22.24
CA SER A 401 -6.87 -19.58 21.03
C SER A 401 -6.98 -21.07 20.67
N ILE A 402 -5.83 -21.76 20.62
CA ILE A 402 -5.76 -23.20 20.32
C ILE A 402 -6.57 -24.03 21.34
N ALA A 403 -6.45 -23.73 22.64
CA ALA A 403 -7.18 -24.45 23.69
C ALA A 403 -8.69 -24.15 23.68
N ALA A 404 -9.09 -22.91 23.37
CA ALA A 404 -10.50 -22.57 23.15
C ALA A 404 -11.07 -23.31 21.95
N GLY A 405 -10.31 -23.35 20.85
CA GLY A 405 -10.61 -24.07 19.62
C GLY A 405 -10.75 -25.58 19.83
N GLU A 406 -9.88 -26.20 20.62
CA GLU A 406 -9.96 -27.62 21.00
C GLU A 406 -11.30 -27.95 21.65
N ARG A 407 -11.70 -27.15 22.65
CA ARG A 407 -12.96 -27.36 23.38
C ARG A 407 -14.17 -27.17 22.46
N LEU A 408 -14.12 -26.22 21.55
CA LEU A 408 -15.17 -25.99 20.55
C LEU A 408 -15.23 -27.13 19.54
N PHE A 409 -14.09 -27.55 19.01
CA PHE A 409 -13.98 -28.64 18.04
C PHE A 409 -14.52 -29.96 18.64
N ALA A 410 -14.18 -30.26 19.89
CA ALA A 410 -14.67 -31.44 20.59
C ALA A 410 -16.20 -31.46 20.74
N ARG A 411 -16.84 -30.29 20.88
CA ARG A 411 -18.31 -30.18 21.00
C ARG A 411 -19.02 -30.18 19.64
N GLU A 412 -18.50 -29.42 18.69
CA GLU A 412 -19.21 -29.08 17.45
C GLU A 412 -18.77 -29.92 16.24
N CYS A 413 -17.54 -30.44 16.24
CA CYS A 413 -16.91 -31.04 15.05
C CYS A 413 -16.56 -32.53 15.23
N ALA A 414 -16.31 -32.97 16.47
CA ALA A 414 -15.88 -34.35 16.77
C ALA A 414 -16.96 -35.42 16.52
N VAL A 415 -18.20 -35.02 16.18
CA VAL A 415 -19.24 -35.95 15.72
C VAL A 415 -18.86 -36.62 14.39
N CYS A 416 -18.07 -35.94 13.56
CA CYS A 416 -17.61 -36.45 12.25
C CYS A 416 -16.09 -36.60 12.16
N HIS A 417 -15.33 -35.83 12.93
CA HIS A 417 -13.86 -35.78 12.87
C HIS A 417 -13.22 -36.43 14.10
N ASP A 418 -11.93 -36.79 14.01
CA ASP A 418 -11.18 -37.24 15.19
C ASP A 418 -11.16 -36.12 16.25
N PRO A 419 -11.37 -36.39 17.55
CA PRO A 419 -11.43 -35.34 18.58
C PRO A 419 -10.19 -34.45 18.66
N HIS A 420 -9.03 -34.90 18.16
CA HIS A 420 -7.79 -34.13 18.11
C HIS A 420 -7.48 -33.62 16.69
N ALA A 421 -8.44 -33.65 15.77
CA ALA A 421 -8.32 -33.26 14.37
C ALA A 421 -7.19 -34.00 13.61
N ARG A 422 -6.84 -35.23 14.01
CA ARG A 422 -5.76 -36.01 13.37
C ARG A 422 -6.09 -36.47 11.95
N ASP A 423 -7.37 -36.68 11.66
CA ASP A 423 -7.87 -36.99 10.31
C ASP A 423 -7.71 -35.81 9.34
N LEU A 424 -7.74 -34.58 9.87
CA LEU A 424 -7.50 -33.36 9.11
C LEU A 424 -6.00 -33.07 8.94
N ALA A 425 -5.14 -33.71 9.75
CA ALA A 425 -3.70 -33.47 9.79
C ALA A 425 -2.92 -34.11 8.63
N GLY A 426 -3.17 -33.68 7.38
CA GLY A 426 -2.51 -34.18 6.17
C GLY A 426 -1.73 -33.14 5.36
N ASP A 427 -0.89 -33.63 4.45
CA ASP A 427 -0.04 -32.78 3.58
C ASP A 427 -0.86 -31.87 2.64
N TRP A 428 -2.14 -32.18 2.45
CA TRP A 428 -3.08 -31.36 1.70
C TRP A 428 -3.29 -29.97 2.32
N MET A 429 -3.19 -29.82 3.66
CA MET A 429 -3.35 -28.53 4.31
C MET A 429 -2.24 -27.54 3.93
N ALA A 430 -1.05 -28.01 3.56
CA ALA A 430 0.01 -27.15 3.06
C ALA A 430 -0.37 -26.44 1.75
N ARG A 431 -1.42 -26.91 1.05
CA ARG A 431 -1.96 -26.25 -0.15
C ARG A 431 -2.82 -25.05 0.20
N TYR A 432 -3.48 -25.05 1.36
CA TYR A 432 -4.53 -24.10 1.73
C TYR A 432 -4.05 -23.13 2.81
N THR A 433 -4.66 -21.96 2.83
CA THR A 433 -4.39 -20.90 3.82
C THR A 433 -5.27 -21.06 5.04
N GLU A 434 -4.92 -20.39 6.14
CA GLU A 434 -5.82 -20.28 7.31
C GLU A 434 -7.17 -19.64 6.95
N GLY A 435 -7.17 -18.71 5.98
CA GLY A 435 -8.36 -18.10 5.44
C GLY A 435 -9.26 -19.04 4.64
N ASP A 436 -8.68 -20.03 3.95
CA ASP A 436 -9.42 -21.10 3.27
C ASP A 436 -10.12 -22.01 4.31
N LEU A 437 -9.41 -22.38 5.40
CA LEU A 437 -9.99 -23.14 6.50
C LEU A 437 -11.14 -22.39 7.15
N PHE A 438 -10.95 -21.09 7.42
CA PHE A 438 -11.99 -20.24 7.97
C PHE A 438 -13.21 -20.17 7.06
N TRP A 439 -13.02 -20.12 5.73
CA TRP A 439 -14.14 -20.17 4.77
C TRP A 439 -14.98 -21.43 4.96
N TRP A 440 -14.34 -22.60 4.99
CA TRP A 440 -15.05 -23.87 5.10
C TRP A 440 -15.75 -24.05 6.44
N VAL A 441 -15.13 -23.64 7.55
CA VAL A 441 -15.82 -23.60 8.85
C VAL A 441 -17.04 -22.67 8.79
N SER A 442 -16.89 -21.52 8.13
CA SER A 442 -17.93 -20.50 8.07
C SER A 442 -19.07 -20.82 7.10
N GLN A 443 -18.82 -21.51 6.00
CA GLN A 443 -19.79 -21.69 4.92
C GLN A 443 -20.15 -23.16 4.67
N GLY A 444 -19.45 -24.09 5.32
CA GLY A 444 -19.45 -25.50 4.97
C GLY A 444 -18.58 -25.79 3.75
N LEU A 445 -18.46 -27.08 3.42
CA LEU A 445 -17.70 -27.53 2.25
C LEU A 445 -18.69 -28.07 1.20
N PRO A 446 -18.84 -27.42 0.03
CA PRO A 446 -19.77 -27.85 -1.02
C PRO A 446 -19.49 -29.29 -1.46
N GLY A 447 -20.53 -30.12 -1.51
CA GLY A 447 -20.41 -31.54 -1.87
C GLY A 447 -19.97 -32.47 -0.73
N ALA A 448 -19.50 -31.92 0.39
CA ALA A 448 -19.31 -32.67 1.64
C ALA A 448 -20.51 -32.48 2.57
N ARG A 449 -20.72 -33.42 3.50
CA ARG A 449 -21.77 -33.32 4.53
C ARG A 449 -21.45 -32.31 5.65
N MET A 450 -20.45 -31.43 5.45
CA MET A 450 -20.02 -30.47 6.46
C MET A 450 -20.93 -29.22 6.43
N PRO A 451 -21.70 -28.93 7.51
CA PRO A 451 -22.59 -27.79 7.56
C PRO A 451 -21.84 -26.46 7.74
N SER A 452 -22.55 -25.35 7.55
CA SER A 452 -22.08 -24.01 7.92
C SER A 452 -22.14 -23.80 9.44
N PHE A 453 -21.12 -23.14 10.00
CA PHE A 453 -21.08 -22.73 11.40
C PHE A 453 -21.17 -21.21 11.61
N ALA A 454 -21.36 -20.41 10.55
CA ALA A 454 -21.46 -18.95 10.69
C ALA A 454 -22.62 -18.49 11.60
N ASP A 455 -23.72 -19.24 11.63
CA ASP A 455 -24.89 -18.93 12.47
C ASP A 455 -24.82 -19.55 13.87
N ARG A 456 -23.83 -20.43 14.13
CA ARG A 456 -23.66 -21.14 15.40
C ARG A 456 -22.49 -20.63 16.24
N LEU A 457 -21.43 -20.18 15.57
CA LEU A 457 -20.19 -19.74 16.18
C LEU A 457 -19.87 -18.30 15.79
N ALA A 458 -19.53 -17.49 16.78
CA ALA A 458 -18.96 -16.15 16.56
C ALA A 458 -17.71 -16.25 15.67
N GLU A 459 -17.36 -15.15 15.00
CA GLU A 459 -16.18 -15.10 14.12
C GLU A 459 -14.89 -15.46 14.87
N GLU A 460 -14.69 -14.94 16.08
CA GLU A 460 -13.53 -15.26 16.93
C GLU A 460 -13.45 -16.76 17.23
N SER A 461 -14.57 -17.36 17.66
CA SER A 461 -14.64 -18.81 17.94
C SER A 461 -14.36 -19.67 16.72
N ARG A 462 -14.70 -19.22 15.51
CA ARG A 462 -14.35 -19.91 14.27
C ARG A 462 -12.86 -19.84 13.99
N TRP A 463 -12.20 -18.72 14.28
CA TRP A 463 -10.74 -18.60 14.20
C TRP A 463 -10.03 -19.48 15.24
N ASP A 464 -10.55 -19.58 16.47
CA ASP A 464 -10.01 -20.48 17.49
C ASP A 464 -10.00 -21.95 16.99
N VAL A 465 -11.11 -22.39 16.37
CA VAL A 465 -11.20 -23.72 15.75
C VAL A 465 -10.18 -23.91 14.63
N VAL A 466 -9.98 -22.90 13.77
CA VAL A 466 -8.96 -22.93 12.71
C VAL A 466 -7.56 -23.05 13.32
N ASP A 467 -7.27 -22.31 14.38
CA ASP A 467 -5.99 -22.37 15.07
C ASP A 467 -5.74 -23.74 15.69
N PHE A 468 -6.76 -24.36 16.29
CA PHE A 468 -6.68 -25.73 16.79
C PHE A 468 -6.35 -26.74 15.68
N ILE A 469 -7.07 -26.70 14.54
CA ILE A 469 -6.81 -27.59 13.40
C ILE A 469 -5.36 -27.45 12.92
N ARG A 470 -4.87 -26.21 12.81
CA ARG A 470 -3.49 -25.91 12.41
C ARG A 470 -2.46 -26.36 13.46
N ALA A 471 -2.79 -26.32 14.74
CA ALA A 471 -1.91 -26.81 15.79
C ALA A 471 -1.79 -28.33 15.74
N SER A 472 -2.91 -29.03 15.54
CA SER A 472 -2.95 -30.48 15.33
C SER A 472 -2.17 -30.93 14.10
N ALA A 473 -2.32 -30.18 12.99
CA ALA A 473 -1.53 -30.33 11.78
C ALA A 473 -0.02 -30.27 12.02
N ALA A 474 0.42 -29.21 12.71
CA ALA A 474 1.81 -28.99 13.02
C ALA A 474 2.36 -30.08 13.94
N ALA A 475 1.59 -30.51 14.95
CA ALA A 475 1.94 -31.64 15.81
C ALA A 475 2.08 -32.96 15.03
N GLY A 476 1.22 -33.19 14.02
CA GLY A 476 1.35 -34.30 13.09
C GLY A 476 2.65 -34.27 12.29
N ALA A 477 3.04 -33.10 11.78
CA ALA A 477 4.29 -32.92 11.07
C ALA A 477 5.53 -33.12 11.97
N LEU A 478 5.50 -32.65 13.23
CA LEU A 478 6.58 -32.85 14.20
C LEU A 478 6.87 -34.32 14.47
N ARG A 479 5.86 -35.19 14.48
CA ARG A 479 6.03 -36.64 14.68
C ARG A 479 6.85 -37.31 13.56
N ARG A 480 7.01 -36.64 12.42
CA ARG A 480 7.79 -37.11 11.27
C ARG A 480 9.21 -36.56 11.25
N LEU A 481 9.59 -35.72 12.21
CA LEU A 481 10.97 -35.23 12.31
C LEU A 481 11.90 -36.39 12.70
N GLY A 482 12.98 -36.53 11.93
CA GLY A 482 14.08 -37.43 12.23
C GLY A 482 15.15 -36.75 13.12
N PRO A 483 16.26 -37.45 13.41
CA PRO A 483 17.36 -36.92 14.20
C PRO A 483 18.23 -35.87 13.48
N GLU A 484 18.06 -35.72 12.17
CA GLU A 484 18.83 -34.76 11.38
C GLU A 484 18.34 -33.32 11.59
N VAL A 485 19.27 -32.42 11.89
CA VAL A 485 18.98 -30.99 12.01
C VAL A 485 18.90 -30.40 10.62
N GLU A 486 17.70 -30.06 10.18
CA GLU A 486 17.50 -29.40 8.89
C GLU A 486 17.34 -27.87 9.09
N PRO A 487 18.33 -27.03 8.73
CA PRO A 487 18.31 -25.60 9.02
C PRO A 487 17.18 -24.83 8.31
N SER A 488 16.66 -25.40 7.22
CA SER A 488 15.64 -24.85 6.33
C SER A 488 14.32 -25.62 6.34
N GLY A 489 14.22 -26.73 7.08
CA GLY A 489 13.04 -27.60 7.14
C GLY A 489 11.99 -27.09 8.13
N GLY A 490 10.72 -27.10 7.70
CA GLY A 490 9.48 -26.82 8.45
C GLY A 490 9.61 -26.30 9.89
N ARG A 491 9.86 -24.99 10.06
CA ARG A 491 9.80 -24.36 11.39
C ARG A 491 8.37 -24.42 11.90
N VAL A 492 8.09 -25.34 12.81
CA VAL A 492 6.84 -25.32 13.58
C VAL A 492 6.91 -24.19 14.58
N LEU A 493 6.04 -23.19 14.40
CA LEU A 493 5.99 -22.04 15.27
C LEU A 493 5.34 -22.45 16.61
N ALA A 494 6.12 -22.39 17.69
CA ALA A 494 5.60 -22.60 19.04
C ALA A 494 4.48 -21.58 19.33
N PRO A 495 3.27 -22.01 19.77
CA PRO A 495 2.21 -21.10 20.18
C PRO A 495 2.68 -20.15 21.28
N ASP A 496 2.27 -18.89 21.18
CA ASP A 496 2.56 -17.90 22.19
C ASP A 496 1.68 -18.07 23.43
N PHE A 497 2.22 -17.80 24.61
CA PHE A 497 1.43 -17.69 25.84
C PHE A 497 2.11 -16.68 26.76
N SER A 498 1.29 -15.99 27.54
CA SER A 498 1.74 -15.08 28.58
C SER A 498 1.89 -15.83 29.90
N PHE A 499 2.91 -15.45 30.67
CA PHE A 499 3.17 -16.03 31.98
C PHE A 499 3.71 -14.99 32.95
N GLY A 500 3.35 -15.12 34.22
CA GLY A 500 3.88 -14.28 35.30
C GLY A 500 5.27 -14.75 35.75
N VAL A 501 6.17 -13.81 36.07
CA VAL A 501 7.52 -14.10 36.62
C VAL A 501 7.72 -13.49 38.01
N GLY A 502 6.65 -12.91 38.57
CA GLY A 502 6.63 -12.22 39.85
C GLY A 502 5.40 -11.30 39.96
N PRO A 503 5.23 -10.56 41.06
CA PRO A 503 4.10 -9.66 41.24
C PRO A 503 4.07 -8.58 40.13
N GLY A 504 3.03 -8.61 39.29
CA GLY A 504 2.80 -7.59 38.25
C GLY A 504 3.68 -7.68 36.99
N VAL A 505 4.61 -8.64 36.91
CA VAL A 505 5.47 -8.82 35.73
C VAL A 505 4.93 -9.94 34.85
N VAL A 506 4.36 -9.57 33.70
CA VAL A 506 3.89 -10.48 32.66
C VAL A 506 4.90 -10.49 31.52
N GLN A 507 5.36 -11.69 31.16
CA GLN A 507 6.20 -11.93 29.98
C GLN A 507 5.46 -12.82 28.99
N SER A 508 5.94 -12.86 27.74
CA SER A 508 5.38 -13.70 26.68
C SER A 508 6.46 -14.58 26.07
N LEU A 509 6.11 -15.81 25.71
CA LEU A 509 7.05 -16.73 25.05
C LEU A 509 7.63 -16.12 23.76
N ARG A 510 6.83 -15.29 23.05
CA ARG A 510 7.30 -14.63 21.82
C ARG A 510 8.49 -13.70 22.04
N ASP A 511 8.68 -13.17 23.25
CA ASP A 511 9.76 -12.21 23.56
C ASP A 511 11.15 -12.84 23.44
N TYR A 512 11.23 -14.17 23.51
CA TYR A 512 12.46 -14.96 23.36
C TYR A 512 12.76 -15.39 21.92
N ARG A 513 11.79 -15.27 20.99
CA ARG A 513 11.93 -15.79 19.62
C ARG A 513 13.09 -15.12 18.89
N GLY A 514 13.98 -15.93 18.33
CA GLY A 514 15.18 -15.47 17.62
C GLY A 514 16.25 -14.86 18.51
N ARG A 515 16.08 -14.87 19.84
CA ARG A 515 17.02 -14.30 20.82
C ARG A 515 17.64 -15.36 21.74
N ARG A 516 16.84 -16.31 22.22
CA ARG A 516 17.28 -17.40 23.11
C ARG A 516 16.62 -18.71 22.73
N VAL A 517 17.30 -19.81 23.04
CA VAL A 517 16.66 -21.13 23.05
C VAL A 517 15.80 -21.21 24.31
N VAL A 518 14.56 -21.67 24.20
CA VAL A 518 13.67 -21.82 25.37
C VAL A 518 13.41 -23.30 25.63
N LEU A 519 13.78 -23.76 26.82
CA LEU A 519 13.44 -25.07 27.35
C LEU A 519 12.13 -24.97 28.14
N LEU A 520 11.03 -25.40 27.52
CA LEU A 520 9.74 -25.53 28.18
C LEU A 520 9.71 -26.82 29.01
N VAL A 521 9.56 -26.68 30.33
CA VAL A 521 9.52 -27.80 31.27
C VAL A 521 8.09 -28.01 31.75
N LEU A 522 7.38 -28.94 31.11
CA LEU A 522 6.05 -29.36 31.54
C LEU A 522 6.16 -30.28 32.75
N PHE A 523 5.49 -29.97 33.86
CA PHE A 523 5.65 -30.72 35.11
C PHE A 523 4.35 -31.00 35.86
N SER A 524 4.35 -32.07 36.64
CA SER A 524 3.29 -32.41 37.62
C SER A 524 3.94 -32.67 38.98
N LEU A 525 3.35 -32.14 40.05
CA LEU A 525 3.85 -32.36 41.42
C LEU A 525 2.97 -33.39 42.14
N PRO A 526 3.58 -34.34 42.88
CA PRO A 526 5.00 -34.37 43.27
C PRO A 526 5.97 -35.04 42.27
N GLU A 527 5.47 -35.71 41.23
CA GLU A 527 6.23 -36.67 40.42
C GLU A 527 7.45 -36.06 39.71
N SER A 528 7.32 -34.84 39.22
CA SER A 528 8.38 -34.13 38.47
C SER A 528 9.38 -33.42 39.37
N ARG A 529 9.22 -33.47 40.70
CA ARG A 529 10.07 -32.72 41.64
C ARG A 529 11.56 -33.03 41.50
N PRO A 530 12.00 -34.31 41.47
CA PRO A 530 13.43 -34.61 41.37
C PRO A 530 14.09 -34.03 40.10
N ARG A 531 13.33 -34.01 38.99
CA ARG A 531 13.80 -33.45 37.72
C ARG A 531 13.86 -31.92 37.74
N ILE A 532 12.87 -31.25 38.35
CA ILE A 532 12.90 -29.81 38.59
C ILE A 532 14.13 -29.43 39.41
N ASP A 533 14.45 -30.19 40.45
CA ASP A 533 15.62 -29.92 41.31
C ASP A 533 16.93 -30.04 40.55
N GLN A 534 17.03 -31.01 39.63
CA GLN A 534 18.18 -31.15 38.74
C GLN A 534 18.32 -29.95 37.79
N ILE A 535 17.21 -29.48 37.22
CA ILE A 535 17.20 -28.32 36.33
C ILE A 535 17.55 -27.05 37.10
N ALA A 536 17.03 -26.89 38.33
CA ALA A 536 17.35 -25.74 39.20
C ALA A 536 18.84 -25.65 39.50
N ARG A 537 19.49 -26.79 39.80
CA ARG A 537 20.95 -26.84 39.98
C ARG A 537 21.74 -26.53 38.70
N ALA A 538 21.20 -26.86 37.54
CA ALA A 538 21.84 -26.62 36.24
C ALA A 538 21.49 -25.25 35.62
N TYR A 539 20.59 -24.48 36.22
CA TYR A 539 19.99 -23.30 35.59
C TYR A 539 21.01 -22.24 35.16
N ALA A 540 21.99 -21.93 36.03
CA ALA A 540 23.03 -20.96 35.72
C ALA A 540 23.85 -21.37 34.48
N SER A 541 24.19 -22.66 34.35
CA SER A 541 24.90 -23.18 33.19
C SER A 541 24.04 -23.12 31.92
N LEU A 542 22.74 -23.41 32.02
CA LEU A 542 21.82 -23.32 30.88
C LEU A 542 21.70 -21.87 30.36
N VAL A 543 21.56 -20.90 31.25
CA VAL A 543 21.52 -19.46 30.90
C VAL A 543 22.83 -19.00 30.28
N ALA A 544 23.98 -19.44 30.82
CA ALA A 544 25.30 -19.13 30.26
C ALA A 544 25.49 -19.68 28.83
N MET A 545 24.82 -20.79 28.49
CA MET A 545 24.79 -21.35 27.14
C MET A 545 23.72 -20.70 26.23
N GLY A 546 23.03 -19.65 26.68
CA GLY A 546 22.02 -18.94 25.90
C GLY A 546 20.62 -19.58 25.91
N ALA A 547 20.37 -20.51 26.82
CA ALA A 547 19.06 -21.13 27.01
C ALA A 547 18.28 -20.51 28.19
N GLU A 548 16.99 -20.25 27.99
CA GLU A 548 16.05 -19.89 29.05
C GLU A 548 15.25 -21.13 29.46
N VAL A 549 14.97 -21.28 30.76
CA VAL A 549 14.08 -22.34 31.27
C VAL A 549 12.76 -21.71 31.67
N ILE A 550 11.63 -22.26 31.21
CA ILE A 550 10.30 -21.85 31.66
C ILE A 550 9.56 -23.10 32.12
N ALA A 551 9.19 -23.15 33.39
CA ALA A 551 8.44 -24.27 33.93
C ALA A 551 6.93 -24.01 33.85
N VAL A 552 6.19 -24.96 33.29
CA VAL A 552 4.74 -24.86 33.09
C VAL A 552 4.07 -26.04 33.80
N PRO A 553 3.20 -25.79 34.79
CA PRO A 553 2.49 -26.87 35.46
C PRO A 553 1.43 -27.44 34.52
N LEU A 554 1.38 -28.77 34.39
CA LEU A 554 0.31 -29.46 33.66
C LEU A 554 -1.05 -29.33 34.36
N ARG A 555 -1.03 -29.04 35.67
CA ARG A 555 -2.22 -28.74 36.49
C ARG A 555 -1.99 -27.41 37.21
N PRO A 556 -2.57 -26.30 36.74
CA PRO A 556 -2.39 -25.01 37.39
C PRO A 556 -2.98 -25.02 38.80
N SER A 557 -2.34 -24.30 39.72
CA SER A 557 -2.77 -24.15 41.10
C SER A 557 -2.24 -22.82 41.65
N PRO A 558 -3.05 -22.03 42.39
CA PRO A 558 -2.59 -20.78 42.98
C PRO A 558 -1.43 -20.98 43.98
N ASP A 559 -1.32 -22.17 44.57
CA ASP A 559 -0.24 -22.52 45.50
C ASP A 559 0.95 -23.22 44.79
N ILE A 560 1.03 -23.22 43.45
CA ILE A 560 2.08 -23.97 42.73
C ILE A 560 3.49 -23.53 43.14
N LEU A 561 3.71 -22.23 43.34
CA LEU A 561 4.99 -21.69 43.81
C LEU A 561 5.32 -22.15 45.23
N ARG A 562 4.33 -22.20 46.12
CA ARG A 562 4.51 -22.72 47.49
C ARG A 562 4.83 -24.20 47.48
N ARG A 563 4.17 -24.98 46.62
CA ARG A 563 4.39 -26.43 46.48
C ARG A 563 5.76 -26.77 45.89
N LEU A 564 6.38 -25.87 45.14
CA LEU A 564 7.77 -25.98 44.71
C LEU A 564 8.77 -25.75 45.87
N GLY A 565 8.33 -25.30 47.05
CA GLY A 565 9.18 -25.20 48.23
C GLY A 565 10.43 -24.33 48.06
N ALA A 566 11.27 -24.29 49.09
CA ALA A 566 12.43 -23.39 49.17
C ALA A 566 13.78 -24.05 48.83
N SER A 567 13.83 -25.36 48.59
CA SER A 567 15.10 -26.09 48.43
C SER A 567 15.03 -27.23 47.40
N PRO A 568 15.89 -27.21 46.37
CA PRO A 568 16.69 -26.06 45.91
C PRO A 568 15.79 -24.89 45.47
N PRO A 569 16.24 -23.63 45.59
CA PRO A 569 15.48 -22.49 45.10
C PRO A 569 15.32 -22.57 43.57
N VAL A 570 14.08 -22.35 43.11
CA VAL A 570 13.75 -22.28 41.68
C VAL A 570 13.86 -20.82 41.25
N PHE A 571 14.88 -20.49 40.47
CA PHE A 571 15.14 -19.13 39.98
C PHE A 571 14.70 -18.88 38.53
N PHE A 572 14.27 -19.93 37.83
CA PHE A 572 13.70 -19.78 36.49
C PHE A 572 12.21 -19.43 36.55
N PRO A 573 11.67 -18.72 35.54
CA PRO A 573 10.24 -18.43 35.45
C PRO A 573 9.36 -19.67 35.57
N VAL A 574 8.33 -19.59 36.42
CA VAL A 574 7.28 -20.59 36.56
C VAL A 574 5.98 -19.96 36.08
N ALA A 575 5.38 -20.51 35.04
CA ALA A 575 4.11 -20.04 34.53
C ALA A 575 3.01 -20.26 35.56
N THR A 576 2.50 -19.16 36.10
CA THR A 576 1.26 -19.11 36.89
C THR A 576 0.15 -18.54 36.01
N GLU A 577 -1.11 -18.92 36.25
CA GLU A 577 -2.23 -18.23 35.64
C GLU A 577 -2.12 -16.74 35.97
N SER A 578 -2.03 -15.89 34.94
CA SER A 578 -2.26 -14.47 35.10
C SER A 578 -3.75 -14.28 35.34
N SER A 579 -4.12 -13.74 36.50
CA SER A 579 -5.47 -13.23 36.78
C SER A 579 -5.97 -12.31 35.69
#